data_AF-A0A553WB13-F1
#
_entry.id   AF-A0A553WB13-F1
#
_cell.length_a   1.000
_cell.length_b   1.000
_cell.length_c   1.000
_cell.angle_alpha   90.00
_cell.angle_beta   90.00
_cell.angle_gamma   90.00
#
_symmetry.space_group_name_H-M   'P 1'
#
loop_
_entity.id
_entity.type
_entity.pdbx_description
1 polymer ?
#
loop_
_entity_poly.entity_id
_entity_poly.type
_entity_poly.pdbx_seq_one_letter_code
_entity_poly.pdbx_strand_id
1 'polypeptide(L)'
;MGVAHRVAVLAASFGLLALSAPALAQMSVPPPATQPTADCARPVYASDQLVCGDTELRQLDARLTAILNMPAAANGSALIESDDQWFKRRSRCAFETDHRGCLVQSYRDRLAFLESATQMRERTWGARCTIWGQVEIDRVPNGYMLVRTRNDQRLRAIAAPVSEQSVWKPVWTAMVRGSRIDFTSHDGRRISCKTKR
;
A
#
# COMPACT_ATOMS: atom_id res chain seq x y z
N MET A 1 44.59 23.25 -82.37
CA MET A 1 45.97 23.29 -81.83
C MET A 1 45.88 23.33 -80.32
N GLY A 2 46.29 22.24 -79.64
CA GLY A 2 46.66 22.20 -78.20
C GLY A 2 45.53 22.37 -77.16
N VAL A 3 45.58 21.85 -75.94
CA VAL A 3 46.37 20.84 -75.21
C VAL A 3 45.45 20.39 -74.05
N ALA A 4 45.61 19.14 -73.59
CA ALA A 4 44.95 18.55 -72.43
C ALA A 4 45.10 19.36 -71.12
N HIS A 5 44.26 19.11 -70.11
CA HIS A 5 44.73 18.53 -68.84
C HIS A 5 43.59 18.04 -67.93
N ARG A 6 43.93 16.94 -67.25
CA ARG A 6 43.13 16.13 -66.34
C ARG A 6 43.08 16.81 -64.97
N VAL A 7 41.97 16.70 -64.25
CA VAL A 7 41.94 16.92 -62.79
C VAL A 7 41.47 15.64 -62.11
N ALA A 8 42.24 15.25 -61.11
CA ALA A 8 42.29 13.95 -60.47
C ALA A 8 41.13 13.70 -59.50
N VAL A 9 40.75 12.42 -59.40
CA VAL A 9 39.90 11.86 -58.35
C VAL A 9 40.76 11.66 -57.10
N LEU A 10 40.35 12.23 -55.97
CA LEU A 10 40.87 11.88 -54.64
C LEU A 10 39.78 11.16 -53.86
N ALA A 11 39.93 9.83 -53.77
CA ALA A 11 39.14 9.00 -52.88
C ALA A 11 39.76 9.07 -51.47
N ALA A 12 39.02 9.62 -50.50
CA ALA A 12 39.42 9.63 -49.10
C ALA A 12 38.77 8.43 -48.37
N SER A 13 39.58 7.42 -48.09
CA SER A 13 39.22 6.25 -47.30
C SER A 13 39.17 6.61 -45.81
N PHE A 14 37.97 6.76 -45.24
CA PHE A 14 37.79 6.89 -43.79
C PHE A 14 37.76 5.50 -43.14
N GLY A 15 38.86 5.13 -42.47
CA GLY A 15 38.93 3.94 -41.62
C GLY A 15 38.11 4.14 -40.34
N LEU A 16 37.09 3.30 -40.12
CA LEU A 16 36.33 3.23 -38.87
C LEU A 16 37.14 2.47 -37.81
N LEU A 17 37.71 3.21 -36.86
CA LEU A 17 38.21 2.67 -35.60
C LEU A 17 37.03 2.32 -34.69
N ALA A 18 36.81 1.02 -34.45
CA ALA A 18 35.83 0.54 -33.48
C ALA A 18 36.36 0.77 -32.05
N LEU A 19 35.82 1.76 -31.35
CA LEU A 19 36.04 1.92 -29.91
C LEU A 19 35.19 0.88 -29.17
N SER A 20 35.85 -0.12 -28.59
CA SER A 20 35.25 -1.05 -27.63
C SER A 20 35.02 -0.34 -26.29
N ALA A 21 33.78 0.06 -26.03
CA ALA A 21 33.37 0.59 -24.72
C ALA A 21 33.41 -0.54 -23.67
N PRO A 22 34.00 -0.31 -22.48
CA PRO A 22 33.97 -1.30 -21.40
C PRO A 22 32.53 -1.43 -20.87
N ALA A 23 32.03 -2.65 -20.82
CA ALA A 23 30.74 -2.97 -20.21
C ALA A 23 30.84 -2.73 -18.69
N LEU A 24 30.29 -1.61 -18.22
CA LEU A 24 30.04 -1.40 -16.79
C LEU A 24 29.01 -2.45 -16.35
N ALA A 25 29.47 -3.44 -15.59
CA ALA A 25 28.59 -4.39 -14.92
C ALA A 25 27.63 -3.59 -14.02
N GLN A 26 26.36 -3.50 -14.40
CA GLN A 26 25.30 -2.98 -13.55
C GLN A 26 25.16 -3.91 -12.34
N MET A 27 25.82 -3.57 -11.24
CA MET A 27 25.58 -4.24 -9.97
C MET A 27 24.13 -3.97 -9.57
N SER A 28 23.32 -5.02 -9.54
CA SER A 28 21.94 -4.91 -9.06
C SER A 28 21.97 -4.48 -7.60
N VAL A 29 21.38 -3.33 -7.30
CA VAL A 29 21.17 -2.91 -5.91
C VAL A 29 20.21 -3.93 -5.28
N PRO A 30 20.60 -4.61 -4.18
CA PRO A 30 19.73 -5.58 -3.53
C PRO A 30 18.45 -4.88 -3.07
N PRO A 31 17.29 -5.56 -3.14
CA PRO A 31 16.05 -4.98 -2.65
C PRO A 31 16.21 -4.63 -1.17
N PRO A 32 15.64 -3.51 -0.71
CA PRO A 32 15.64 -3.16 0.71
C PRO A 32 15.11 -4.33 1.55
N ALA A 33 15.72 -4.54 2.72
CA ALA A 33 15.24 -5.55 3.67
C ALA A 33 13.79 -5.26 4.08
N THR A 34 13.01 -6.31 4.32
CA THR A 34 11.65 -6.17 4.85
C THR A 34 11.69 -5.59 6.25
N GLN A 35 10.95 -4.52 6.48
CA GLN A 35 10.79 -3.90 7.79
C GLN A 35 9.32 -3.53 8.01
N PRO A 36 8.80 -3.67 9.24
CA PRO A 36 7.39 -3.40 9.51
C PRO A 36 7.12 -1.91 9.82
N THR A 37 8.15 -1.14 10.17
CA THR A 37 8.12 0.28 10.55
C THR A 37 9.34 1.03 9.99
N ALA A 38 9.43 2.34 10.22
CA ALA A 38 10.57 3.14 9.74
C ALA A 38 11.89 2.75 10.43
N ASP A 39 12.99 2.60 9.66
CA ASP A 39 14.35 2.44 10.20
C ASP A 39 15.04 3.80 10.31
N CYS A 40 15.04 4.38 11.51
CA CYS A 40 15.72 5.66 11.76
C CYS A 40 17.22 5.55 11.98
N ALA A 41 17.77 4.35 12.13
CA ALA A 41 19.22 4.17 12.16
C ALA A 41 19.79 4.22 10.72
N ARG A 42 19.04 3.67 9.75
CA ARG A 42 19.44 3.61 8.33
C ARG A 42 18.23 3.83 7.41
N PRO A 43 17.71 5.07 7.29
CA PRO A 43 16.50 5.33 6.53
C PRO A 43 16.76 5.14 5.03
N VAL A 44 16.14 4.09 4.45
CA VAL A 44 16.23 3.78 3.01
C VAL A 44 15.16 4.55 2.21
N TYR A 45 13.97 4.74 2.78
CA TYR A 45 12.86 5.41 2.12
C TYR A 45 12.80 6.90 2.47
N ALA A 46 12.44 7.77 1.52
CA ALA A 46 12.15 9.19 1.80
C ALA A 46 11.08 9.35 2.89
N SER A 47 10.08 8.47 2.89
CA SER A 47 9.07 8.39 3.94
C SER A 47 9.64 8.05 5.32
N ASP A 48 10.71 7.27 5.40
CA ASP A 48 11.36 6.98 6.67
C ASP A 48 12.14 8.20 7.15
N GLN A 49 12.88 8.90 6.27
CA GLN A 49 13.55 10.16 6.62
C GLN A 49 12.55 11.18 7.21
N LEU A 50 11.38 11.34 6.59
CA LEU A 50 10.33 12.22 7.10
C LEU A 50 9.77 11.75 8.45
N VAL A 51 9.48 10.45 8.60
CA VAL A 51 9.05 9.89 9.90
C VAL A 51 10.11 10.13 10.97
N CYS A 52 11.39 10.01 10.64
CA CYS A 52 12.48 10.16 11.59
C CYS A 52 12.69 11.61 12.06
N GLY A 53 12.38 12.58 11.20
CA GLY A 53 12.49 14.02 11.50
C GLY A 53 11.24 14.67 12.09
N ASP A 54 10.06 14.03 12.00
CA ASP A 54 8.79 14.60 12.45
C ASP A 54 8.31 13.98 13.78
N THR A 55 8.06 14.82 14.79
CA THR A 55 7.72 14.36 16.14
C THR A 55 6.42 13.57 16.21
N GLU A 56 5.38 13.98 15.48
CA GLU A 56 4.10 13.27 15.49
C GLU A 56 4.24 11.90 14.81
N LEU A 57 4.89 11.87 13.65
CA LEU A 57 5.14 10.63 12.92
C LEU A 57 6.02 9.66 13.71
N ARG A 58 7.05 10.14 14.42
CA ARG A 58 7.84 9.31 15.36
C ARG A 58 6.97 8.66 16.43
N GLN A 59 6.04 9.41 17.01
CA GLN A 59 5.14 8.90 18.05
C GLN A 59 4.17 7.86 17.49
N LEU A 60 3.61 8.10 16.30
CA LEU A 60 2.75 7.15 15.62
C LEU A 60 3.49 5.86 15.26
N ASP A 61 4.72 5.97 14.77
CA ASP A 61 5.59 4.83 14.44
C ASP A 61 5.93 4.01 15.67
N ALA A 62 6.29 4.66 16.79
CA ALA A 62 6.56 3.97 18.06
C ALA A 62 5.32 3.24 18.61
N ARG A 63 4.12 3.83 18.49
CA ARG A 63 2.86 3.16 18.85
C ARG A 63 2.61 1.93 17.99
N LEU A 64 2.88 2.04 16.68
CA LEU A 64 2.71 0.93 15.76
C LEU A 64 3.67 -0.22 16.12
N THR A 65 4.94 0.08 16.37
CA THR A 65 5.93 -0.93 16.83
C THR A 65 5.46 -1.67 18.08
N ALA A 66 4.83 -0.97 19.03
CA ALA A 66 4.35 -1.59 20.26
C ALA A 66 3.22 -2.62 20.05
N ILE A 67 2.41 -2.45 19.00
CA ILE A 67 1.25 -3.34 18.73
C ILE A 67 1.51 -4.37 17.63
N LEU A 68 2.60 -4.24 16.87
CA LEU A 68 2.97 -5.12 15.74
C LEU A 68 3.28 -6.58 16.10
N ASN A 69 3.10 -6.98 17.37
CA ASN A 69 3.22 -8.37 17.83
C ASN A 69 1.88 -8.97 18.30
N MET A 70 0.77 -8.25 18.16
CA MET A 70 -0.54 -8.85 18.44
C MET A 70 -0.83 -9.93 17.40
N PRO A 71 -1.28 -11.13 17.81
CA PRO A 71 -1.47 -12.27 16.92
C PRO A 71 -2.34 -11.83 15.75
N ALA A 72 -1.75 -11.87 14.55
CA ALA A 72 -2.36 -11.35 13.35
C ALA A 72 -3.79 -11.86 13.21
N ALA A 73 -4.75 -10.94 13.32
CA ALA A 73 -6.15 -11.18 12.99
C ALA A 73 -6.33 -11.73 11.56
N ALA A 74 -5.27 -11.67 10.76
CA ALA A 74 -5.21 -11.87 9.34
C ALA A 74 -4.88 -13.29 8.86
N ASN A 75 -4.58 -14.26 9.74
CA ASN A 75 -4.00 -15.54 9.32
C ASN A 75 -4.81 -16.20 8.17
N GLY A 76 -4.28 -16.06 6.95
CA GLY A 76 -4.76 -16.71 5.72
C GLY A 76 -5.73 -15.94 4.83
N SER A 77 -6.10 -14.67 5.09
CA SER A 77 -6.96 -13.91 4.15
C SER A 77 -6.16 -13.00 3.22
N ALA A 78 -6.30 -13.22 1.90
CA ALA A 78 -5.73 -12.35 0.86
C ALA A 78 -6.38 -10.95 0.78
N LEU A 79 -7.44 -10.70 1.55
CA LEU A 79 -8.14 -9.42 1.57
C LEU A 79 -7.70 -8.53 2.75
N ILE A 80 -6.87 -9.07 3.63
CA ILE A 80 -6.25 -8.34 4.72
C ILE A 80 -4.81 -8.04 4.34
N GLU A 81 -4.46 -6.76 4.38
CA GLU A 81 -3.11 -6.28 4.05
C GLU A 81 -2.12 -6.63 5.17
N SER A 82 -1.04 -7.31 4.81
CA SER A 82 0.07 -7.62 5.72
C SER A 82 0.85 -6.37 6.10
N ASP A 83 1.65 -6.42 7.17
CA ASP A 83 2.48 -5.28 7.59
C ASP A 83 3.49 -4.88 6.51
N ASP A 84 4.08 -5.84 5.80
CA ASP A 84 5.00 -5.58 4.67
C ASP A 84 4.28 -4.89 3.49
N GLN A 85 3.07 -5.33 3.16
CA GLN A 85 2.28 -4.71 2.09
C GLN A 85 1.89 -3.27 2.48
N TRP A 86 1.43 -3.08 3.71
CA TRP A 86 1.11 -1.77 4.26
C TRP A 86 2.35 -0.86 4.26
N PHE A 87 3.50 -1.37 4.72
CA PHE A 87 4.76 -0.63 4.77
C PHE A 87 5.14 -0.13 3.37
N LYS A 88 5.12 -1.03 2.37
CA LYS A 88 5.40 -0.66 0.97
C LYS A 88 4.43 0.38 0.43
N ARG A 89 3.15 0.29 0.79
CA ARG A 89 2.11 1.24 0.35
C ARG A 89 2.26 2.60 1.03
N ARG A 90 2.50 2.67 2.35
CA ARG A 90 2.75 3.95 3.05
C ARG A 90 4.00 4.65 2.50
N SER A 91 5.02 3.88 2.11
CA SER A 91 6.24 4.48 1.55
C SER A 91 5.98 5.24 0.25
N ARG A 92 4.90 4.91 -0.49
CA ARG A 92 4.46 5.65 -1.69
C ARG A 92 3.83 7.01 -1.38
N CYS A 93 3.54 7.35 -0.11
CA CYS A 93 3.17 8.71 0.28
C CYS A 93 4.23 9.73 -0.13
N ALA A 94 5.48 9.32 -0.38
CA ALA A 94 6.54 10.17 -0.94
C ALA A 94 6.21 10.76 -2.32
N PHE A 95 5.22 10.21 -3.03
CA PHE A 95 4.75 10.71 -4.32
C PHE A 95 3.50 11.59 -4.23
N GLU A 96 2.92 11.73 -3.03
CA GLU A 96 1.76 12.60 -2.81
C GLU A 96 2.22 14.04 -2.60
N THR A 97 1.42 15.01 -3.07
CA THR A 97 1.69 16.44 -2.85
C THR A 97 1.78 16.77 -1.36
N ASP A 98 0.91 16.17 -0.55
CA ASP A 98 0.96 16.23 0.91
C ASP A 98 1.56 14.93 1.48
N HIS A 99 2.88 14.78 1.34
CA HIS A 99 3.64 13.62 1.82
C HIS A 99 3.40 13.38 3.33
N ARG A 100 3.48 14.44 4.13
CA ARG A 100 3.30 14.36 5.59
C ARG A 100 1.88 13.95 5.95
N GLY A 101 0.86 14.60 5.39
CA GLY A 101 -0.54 14.28 5.66
C GLY A 101 -0.90 12.85 5.26
N CYS A 102 -0.41 12.38 4.11
CA CYS A 102 -0.57 10.99 3.69
C CYS A 102 0.03 10.01 4.73
N LEU A 103 1.24 10.29 5.23
CA LEU A 103 1.86 9.45 6.25
C LEU A 103 1.06 9.43 7.54
N VAL A 104 0.68 10.60 8.07
CA VAL A 104 -0.12 10.69 9.31
C VAL A 104 -1.41 9.87 9.18
N GLN A 105 -2.11 10.01 8.06
CA GLN A 105 -3.34 9.25 7.79
C GLN A 105 -3.07 7.75 7.68
N SER A 106 -1.98 7.35 7.01
CA SER A 106 -1.60 5.94 6.85
C SER A 106 -1.30 5.23 8.18
N TYR A 107 -0.63 5.92 9.11
CA TYR A 107 -0.33 5.40 10.45
C TYR A 107 -1.60 5.32 11.30
N ARG A 108 -2.43 6.37 11.30
CA ARG A 108 -3.69 6.38 12.05
C ARG A 108 -4.64 5.27 11.57
N ASP A 109 -4.76 5.08 10.25
CA ASP A 109 -5.52 3.97 9.66
C ASP A 109 -4.95 2.61 10.09
N ARG A 110 -3.62 2.42 10.07
CA ARG A 110 -3.02 1.14 10.46
C ARG A 110 -3.23 0.82 11.93
N LEU A 111 -3.06 1.81 12.82
CA LEU A 111 -3.30 1.65 14.25
C LEU A 111 -4.77 1.25 14.50
N ALA A 112 -5.72 2.02 13.94
CA ALA A 112 -7.15 1.72 14.11
C ALA A 112 -7.54 0.37 13.49
N PHE A 113 -6.92 0.00 12.37
CA PHE A 113 -7.07 -1.31 11.75
C PHE A 113 -6.62 -2.44 12.69
N LEU A 114 -5.41 -2.35 13.25
CA LEU A 114 -4.86 -3.38 14.13
C LEU A 114 -5.64 -3.48 15.45
N GLU A 115 -6.04 -2.34 16.02
CA GLU A 115 -6.87 -2.29 17.22
C GLU A 115 -8.28 -2.86 17.00
N SER A 116 -8.87 -2.66 15.81
CA SER A 116 -10.23 -3.14 15.51
C SER A 116 -10.38 -4.65 15.68
N ALA A 117 -9.31 -5.40 15.43
CA ALA A 117 -9.32 -6.85 15.49
C ALA A 117 -9.53 -7.43 16.90
N THR A 118 -9.20 -6.67 17.94
CA THR A 118 -9.29 -7.10 19.34
C THR A 118 -10.45 -6.44 20.08
N GLN A 119 -11.13 -5.48 19.46
CA GLN A 119 -12.24 -4.76 20.07
C GLN A 119 -13.50 -5.62 20.24
N MET A 120 -14.26 -5.31 21.29
CA MET A 120 -15.60 -5.86 21.47
C MET A 120 -16.53 -5.35 20.36
N ARG A 121 -17.37 -6.25 19.84
CA ARG A 121 -18.32 -5.93 18.78
C ARG A 121 -19.47 -5.09 19.36
N GLU A 122 -19.74 -3.94 18.74
CA GLU A 122 -20.90 -3.09 19.08
C GLU A 122 -22.17 -3.65 18.44
N ARG A 123 -22.05 -4.17 17.22
CA ARG A 123 -23.17 -4.68 16.43
C ARG A 123 -22.70 -5.76 15.48
N THR A 124 -23.54 -6.78 15.29
CA THR A 124 -23.30 -7.87 14.33
C THR A 124 -24.49 -8.02 13.41
N TRP A 125 -24.23 -8.19 12.11
CA TRP A 125 -25.22 -8.52 11.10
C TRP A 125 -24.86 -9.82 10.40
N GLY A 126 -25.84 -10.71 10.23
CA GLY A 126 -25.75 -11.73 9.19
C GLY A 126 -25.96 -11.08 7.82
N ALA A 127 -25.12 -11.37 6.82
CA ALA A 127 -25.25 -10.79 5.50
C ALA A 127 -24.99 -11.79 4.37
N ARG A 128 -25.53 -11.49 3.18
CA ARG A 128 -25.15 -12.16 1.93
C ARG A 128 -24.52 -11.15 0.99
N CYS A 129 -23.29 -11.41 0.59
CA CYS A 129 -22.49 -10.56 -0.28
C CYS A 129 -22.37 -11.14 -1.69
N THR A 130 -22.19 -10.26 -2.68
CA THR A 130 -22.04 -10.64 -4.10
C THR A 130 -20.89 -11.61 -4.35
N ILE A 131 -19.75 -11.40 -3.69
CA ILE A 131 -18.54 -12.24 -3.86
C ILE A 131 -18.26 -13.08 -2.62
N TRP A 132 -18.45 -12.52 -1.42
CA TRP A 132 -18.13 -13.25 -0.18
C TRP A 132 -19.21 -14.24 0.26
N GLY A 133 -20.32 -14.39 -0.45
CA GLY A 133 -21.38 -15.32 -0.07
C GLY A 133 -21.98 -14.96 1.30
N GLN A 134 -22.23 -15.96 2.16
CA GLN A 134 -22.77 -15.72 3.50
C GLN A 134 -21.66 -15.37 4.50
N VAL A 135 -21.81 -14.24 5.19
CA VAL A 135 -20.84 -13.71 6.16
C VAL A 135 -21.54 -13.17 7.39
N GLU A 136 -20.76 -12.98 8.45
CA GLU A 136 -21.09 -12.08 9.54
C GLU A 136 -20.28 -10.79 9.37
N ILE A 137 -20.92 -9.66 9.61
CA ILE A 137 -20.29 -8.34 9.58
C ILE A 137 -20.46 -7.76 10.96
N ASP A 138 -19.35 -7.44 11.63
CA ASP A 138 -19.37 -6.73 12.90
C ASP A 138 -18.98 -5.28 12.69
N ARG A 139 -19.58 -4.38 13.45
CA ARG A 139 -19.08 -3.03 13.66
C ARG A 139 -18.43 -2.97 15.03
N VAL A 140 -17.25 -2.37 15.09
CA VAL A 140 -16.53 -2.09 16.34
C VAL A 140 -16.56 -0.58 16.67
N PRO A 141 -16.26 -0.18 17.91
CA PRO A 141 -16.42 1.20 18.37
C PRO A 141 -15.69 2.26 17.54
N ASN A 142 -14.53 1.95 16.96
CA ASN A 142 -13.81 2.90 16.09
C ASN A 142 -14.42 3.01 14.67
N GLY A 143 -15.58 2.40 14.43
CA GLY A 143 -16.33 2.46 13.18
C GLY A 143 -15.87 1.47 12.11
N TYR A 144 -14.76 0.75 12.32
CA TYR A 144 -14.32 -0.30 11.42
C TYR A 144 -15.34 -1.44 11.37
N MET A 145 -15.38 -2.11 10.23
CA MET A 145 -16.19 -3.30 10.03
C MET A 145 -15.32 -4.53 9.84
N LEU A 146 -15.62 -5.58 10.59
CA LEU A 146 -14.95 -6.87 10.50
C LEU A 146 -15.87 -7.84 9.76
N VAL A 147 -15.36 -8.47 8.71
CA VAL A 147 -16.12 -9.45 7.93
C VAL A 147 -15.59 -10.83 8.27
N ARG A 148 -16.44 -11.68 8.82
CA ARG A 148 -16.11 -13.06 9.21
C ARG A 148 -16.92 -14.06 8.40
N THR A 149 -16.34 -15.22 8.15
CA THR A 149 -17.09 -16.33 7.59
C THR A 149 -18.17 -16.78 8.57
N ARG A 150 -19.34 -17.13 8.05
CA ARG A 150 -20.44 -17.55 8.93
C ARG A 150 -20.16 -18.87 9.66
N ASN A 151 -19.46 -19.80 9.00
CA ASN A 151 -19.31 -21.18 9.49
C ASN A 151 -18.14 -21.33 10.49
N ASP A 152 -16.94 -20.89 10.12
CA ASP A 152 -15.70 -21.02 10.90
C ASP A 152 -15.30 -19.71 11.61
N GLN A 153 -16.11 -18.65 11.50
CA GLN A 153 -15.91 -17.35 12.17
C GLN A 153 -14.55 -16.70 11.86
N ARG A 154 -13.89 -17.14 10.80
CA ARG A 154 -12.57 -16.69 10.35
C ARG A 154 -12.67 -15.30 9.75
N LEU A 155 -11.78 -14.42 10.18
CA LEU A 155 -11.72 -13.06 9.67
C LEU A 155 -11.27 -13.06 8.20
N ARG A 156 -12.07 -12.40 7.37
CA ARG A 156 -11.86 -12.31 5.92
C ARG A 156 -11.43 -10.92 5.51
N ALA A 157 -12.06 -9.88 6.03
CA ALA A 157 -11.70 -8.51 5.71
C ALA A 157 -11.93 -7.61 6.92
N ILE A 158 -11.18 -6.52 6.98
CA ILE A 158 -11.46 -5.40 7.87
C ILE A 158 -11.57 -4.18 6.96
N ALA A 159 -12.62 -3.38 7.13
CA ALA A 159 -12.87 -2.20 6.34
C ALA A 159 -13.01 -0.96 7.22
N ALA A 160 -12.28 0.10 6.85
CA ALA A 160 -12.36 1.39 7.51
C ALA A 160 -13.71 2.08 7.20
N PRO A 161 -14.17 3.00 8.04
CA PRO A 161 -15.22 3.94 7.64
C PRO A 161 -14.74 4.79 6.45
N VAL A 162 -15.67 5.22 5.59
CA VAL A 162 -15.36 6.14 4.49
C VAL A 162 -14.92 7.49 5.06
N SER A 163 -13.80 8.02 4.56
CA SER A 163 -13.32 9.37 4.85
C SER A 163 -13.09 10.11 3.53
N GLU A 164 -13.82 11.20 3.30
CA GLU A 164 -13.76 11.97 2.05
C GLU A 164 -12.54 12.90 1.96
N GLN A 165 -11.89 13.17 3.10
CA GLN A 165 -10.81 14.17 3.21
C GLN A 165 -9.42 13.54 3.26
N SER A 166 -9.32 12.22 3.07
CA SER A 166 -8.07 11.48 3.22
C SER A 166 -7.38 11.28 1.87
N VAL A 167 -6.12 11.72 1.77
CA VAL A 167 -5.23 11.39 0.63
C VAL A 167 -4.88 9.91 0.69
N TRP A 168 -4.69 9.37 1.90
CA TRP A 168 -4.54 7.94 2.11
C TRP A 168 -5.86 7.19 1.92
N LYS A 169 -5.86 6.14 1.11
CA LYS A 169 -7.01 5.25 0.91
C LYS A 169 -6.82 3.94 1.67
N PRO A 170 -7.66 3.59 2.66
CA PRO A 170 -7.63 2.28 3.29
C PRO A 170 -7.87 1.15 2.28
N VAL A 171 -7.36 -0.05 2.58
CA VAL A 171 -7.44 -1.21 1.67
C VAL A 171 -8.88 -1.53 1.31
N TRP A 172 -9.77 -1.46 2.30
CA TRP A 172 -11.21 -1.55 2.18
C TRP A 172 -11.84 -0.41 2.97
N THR A 173 -12.86 0.20 2.39
CA THR A 173 -13.78 1.11 3.08
C THR A 173 -15.18 0.51 3.08
N ALA A 174 -15.98 0.79 4.10
CA ALA A 174 -17.35 0.33 4.21
C ALA A 174 -18.34 1.49 4.39
N MET A 175 -19.47 1.41 3.69
CA MET A 175 -20.56 2.37 3.79
C MET A 175 -21.88 1.63 4.01
N VAL A 176 -22.61 2.00 5.06
CA VAL A 176 -23.95 1.47 5.35
C VAL A 176 -25.00 2.30 4.61
N ARG A 177 -25.92 1.62 3.92
CA ARG A 177 -27.06 2.20 3.19
C ARG A 177 -28.31 1.37 3.47
N GLY A 178 -29.02 1.70 4.55
CA GLY A 178 -30.19 0.93 4.99
C GLY A 178 -29.81 -0.51 5.31
N SER A 179 -30.40 -1.49 4.60
CA SER A 179 -30.08 -2.92 4.74
C SER A 179 -28.93 -3.39 3.85
N ARG A 180 -28.11 -2.48 3.32
CA ARG A 180 -26.97 -2.80 2.46
C ARG A 180 -25.69 -2.23 3.04
N ILE A 181 -24.61 -2.98 2.94
CA ILE A 181 -23.26 -2.53 3.28
C ILE A 181 -22.41 -2.68 2.02
N ASP A 182 -21.82 -1.57 1.58
CA ASP A 182 -20.97 -1.50 0.41
C ASP A 182 -19.52 -1.40 0.83
N PHE A 183 -18.73 -2.38 0.41
CA PHE A 183 -17.29 -2.41 0.57
C PHE A 183 -16.64 -1.98 -0.73
N THR A 184 -15.71 -1.03 -0.65
CA THR A 184 -14.92 -0.57 -1.80
C THR A 184 -13.45 -0.64 -1.45
N SER A 185 -12.66 -1.33 -2.26
CA SER A 185 -11.22 -1.39 -2.06
C SER A 185 -10.51 -0.19 -2.67
N HIS A 186 -9.27 0.05 -2.23
CA HIS A 186 -8.45 1.16 -2.73
C HIS A 186 -8.18 1.10 -4.26
N ASP A 187 -8.24 -0.09 -4.86
CA ASP A 187 -8.12 -0.33 -6.30
C ASP A 187 -9.47 -0.29 -7.05
N GLY A 188 -10.57 0.04 -6.37
CA GLY A 188 -11.89 0.26 -6.98
C GLY A 188 -12.78 -0.98 -7.07
N ARG A 189 -12.36 -2.16 -6.60
CA ARG A 189 -13.25 -3.33 -6.53
C ARG A 189 -14.36 -3.08 -5.52
N ARG A 190 -15.56 -3.59 -5.83
CA ARG A 190 -16.77 -3.36 -5.02
C ARG A 190 -17.44 -4.65 -4.61
N ILE A 191 -17.84 -4.74 -3.36
CA ILE A 191 -18.60 -5.85 -2.80
C ILE A 191 -19.80 -5.29 -2.07
N SER A 192 -20.99 -5.74 -2.46
CA SER A 192 -22.25 -5.33 -1.85
C SER A 192 -22.79 -6.47 -1.01
N CYS A 193 -23.13 -6.18 0.24
CA CYS A 193 -23.70 -7.13 1.18
C CYS A 193 -25.10 -6.69 1.60
N LYS A 194 -26.10 -7.57 1.43
CA LYS A 194 -27.45 -7.33 1.98
C LYS A 194 -27.52 -7.92 3.39
N THR A 195 -27.77 -7.08 4.38
CA THR A 195 -27.93 -7.50 5.77
C THR A 195 -29.29 -8.17 5.95
N LYS A 196 -29.31 -9.22 6.76
CA LYS A 196 -30.53 -9.78 7.33
C LYS A 196 -30.81 -9.03 8.63
N ARG A 197 -32.08 -8.78 8.91
CA ARG A 197 -32.50 -8.30 10.23
C ARG A 197 -32.27 -9.40 11.25
#